data_AF-A0A832VXP6-F1
#
_entry.id   AF-A0A832VXP6-F1
#
_cell.length_a   1.000
_cell.length_b   1.000
_cell.length_c   1.000
_cell.angle_alpha   90.00
_cell.angle_beta   90.00
_cell.angle_gamma   90.00
#
_symmetry.space_group_name_H-M   'P 1'
#
loop_
_entity.id
_entity.type
_entity.pdbx_description
1 polymer ?
#
loop_
_entity_poly.entity_id
_entity_poly.type
_entity_poly.pdbx_seq_one_letter_code
_entity_poly.pdbx_strand_id
1 'polypeptide(L)' 'MRKLGCRLRCPVCGSTEIYEIAGGYMGNVYRCKHCGYVGAFVVEANEKLAREIERQYLESKDDGDEDSEAKDDNQPRR' A
#
# COMPACT_ATOMS: atom_id res chain seq x y z
N MET A 1 -16.47 -23.39 -8.15
CA MET A 1 -16.31 -22.08 -8.82
C MET A 1 -15.50 -21.16 -7.92
N ARG A 2 -14.17 -21.08 -8.08
CA ARG A 2 -13.33 -20.11 -7.35
C ARG A 2 -13.40 -18.79 -8.12
N LYS A 3 -14.26 -17.87 -7.70
CA LYS A 3 -14.30 -16.51 -8.27
C LYS A 3 -12.94 -15.84 -8.01
N LEU A 4 -12.06 -15.83 -9.01
CA LEU A 4 -11.08 -14.75 -9.19
C LEU A 4 -11.92 -13.49 -9.46
N GLY A 5 -11.73 -12.34 -8.85
CA GLY A 5 -10.74 -11.91 -7.89
C GLY A 5 -11.14 -10.50 -7.47
N CYS A 6 -11.95 -10.38 -6.43
CA CYS A 6 -12.06 -9.15 -5.66
C CYS A 6 -11.26 -9.39 -4.38
N ARG A 7 -10.07 -8.78 -4.27
CA ARG A 7 -9.26 -8.82 -3.05
C ARG A 7 -9.41 -7.48 -2.34
N LEU A 8 -9.30 -7.50 -1.02
CA LEU A 8 -9.19 -6.29 -0.22
C LEU A 8 -7.86 -5.59 -0.53
N ARG A 9 -7.95 -4.29 -0.77
CA ARG A 9 -6.88 -3.44 -1.28
C ARG A 9 -6.84 -2.14 -0.47
N CYS A 10 -5.64 -1.62 -0.30
CA CYS A 10 -5.44 -0.30 0.30
C CYS A 10 -6.06 0.78 -0.59
N PRO A 11 -6.85 1.72 -0.04
CA PRO A 11 -7.46 2.81 -0.81
C PRO A 11 -6.45 3.84 -1.32
N VAL A 12 -5.23 3.86 -0.77
CA VAL A 12 -4.18 4.82 -1.14
C VAL A 12 -3.27 4.27 -2.23
N CYS A 13 -2.70 3.09 -2.04
CA CYS A 13 -1.67 2.55 -2.94
C CYS A 13 -2.08 1.28 -3.69
N GLY A 14 -3.28 0.73 -3.43
CA GLY A 14 -3.74 -0.50 -4.08
C GLY A 14 -3.05 -1.78 -3.61
N SER A 15 -2.14 -1.74 -2.62
CA SER A 15 -1.52 -2.96 -2.08
C SER A 15 -2.53 -3.89 -1.40
N THR A 16 -2.35 -5.21 -1.54
CA THR A 16 -3.06 -6.24 -0.76
C THR A 16 -2.51 -6.45 0.64
N GLU A 17 -1.37 -5.86 0.96
CA GLU A 17 -0.69 -6.03 2.24
C GLU A 17 -1.28 -5.09 3.30
N ILE A 18 -2.54 -5.33 3.64
CA ILE A 18 -3.27 -4.67 4.72
C ILE A 18 -3.57 -5.69 5.82
N TYR A 19 -3.50 -5.25 7.07
CA TYR A 19 -3.78 -6.06 8.25
C TYR A 19 -4.58 -5.26 9.26
N GLU A 20 -5.44 -5.93 10.02
CA GLU A 20 -6.22 -5.31 11.07
C GLU A 20 -5.34 -4.97 12.28
N ILE A 21 -5.49 -3.77 12.82
CA ILE A 21 -4.76 -3.30 14.02
C ILE A 21 -5.68 -3.10 15.24
N ALA A 22 -6.98 -2.93 15.01
CA ALA A 22 -7.99 -2.84 16.05
C ALA A 22 -9.33 -3.32 15.49
N GLY A 23 -10.16 -3.93 16.34
CA GLY A 23 -11.47 -4.45 15.99
C GLY A 23 -12.42 -4.42 17.20
N GLY A 24 -13.68 -4.78 16.98
CA GLY A 24 -14.71 -4.86 18.02
C GLY A 24 -15.94 -4.01 17.73
N TYR A 25 -16.61 -3.50 18.77
CA TYR A 25 -17.89 -2.81 18.64
C TYR A 25 -17.82 -1.54 17.76
N MET A 26 -16.66 -0.88 17.71
CA MET A 26 -16.45 0.33 16.91
C MET A 26 -16.00 0.06 15.46
N GLY A 27 -15.97 -1.21 15.05
CA GLY A 27 -15.53 -1.63 13.72
C GLY A 27 -14.03 -1.93 13.64
N ASN A 28 -13.61 -2.38 12.47
CA ASN A 28 -12.23 -2.80 12.21
C ASN A 28 -11.42 -1.63 11.66
N VAL A 29 -10.19 -1.49 12.12
CA VAL A 29 -9.20 -0.53 11.64
C VAL A 29 -8.06 -1.31 11.01
N TYR A 30 -7.70 -0.96 9.78
CA TYR A 30 -6.65 -1.61 9.01
C TYR A 30 -5.41 -0.72 8.89
N ARG A 31 -4.25 -1.34 8.74
CA ARG A 31 -2.98 -0.71 8.41
C ARG A 31 -2.36 -1.33 7.16
N CYS A 32 -1.86 -0.50 6.25
CA CYS A 32 -1.10 -0.94 5.07
C CYS A 32 0.39 -1.03 5.35
N LYS A 33 1.04 -2.12 4.93
CA LYS A 33 2.50 -2.29 5.03
C LYS A 33 3.27 -1.44 4.02
N HIS A 34 2.67 -1.13 2.88
CA HIS A 34 3.36 -0.48 1.76
C HIS A 34 3.41 1.04 1.90
N CYS A 35 2.26 1.70 2.10
CA CYS A 35 2.20 3.17 2.20
C CYS A 35 1.92 3.68 3.62
N GLY A 36 1.70 2.78 4.59
CA GLY A 36 1.42 3.17 5.97
C GLY A 36 -0.01 3.65 6.26
N TYR A 37 -0.93 3.62 5.29
CA TYR A 37 -2.36 3.95 5.48
C TYR A 37 -2.93 3.30 6.76
N VAL A 38 -3.67 4.08 7.56
CA VAL A 38 -4.41 3.59 8.73
C VAL A 38 -5.86 4.08 8.67
N GLY A 39 -6.82 3.17 8.75
CA GLY A 39 -8.23 3.54 8.79
C GLY A 39 -9.18 2.36 8.65
N ALA A 40 -10.47 2.61 8.86
CA ALA A 40 -11.51 1.60 8.76
C ALA A 40 -11.93 1.29 7.31
N PHE A 41 -11.49 2.10 6.35
CA PHE A 41 -11.90 1.99 4.96
C PHE A 41 -10.91 1.16 4.14
N VAL A 42 -11.43 0.13 3.47
CA VAL A 42 -10.68 -0.76 2.57
C VAL A 42 -11.50 -1.02 1.32
N VAL A 43 -10.84 -1.24 0.20
CA VAL A 43 -11.51 -1.37 -1.10
C VAL A 43 -11.51 -2.82 -1.53
N GLU A 44 -12.70 -3.39 -1.79
CA GLU A 44 -12.80 -4.63 -2.55
C GLU A 44 -12.64 -4.32 -4.03
N ALA A 45 -11.44 -4.57 -4.58
CA ALA A 45 -11.14 -4.24 -5.96
C ALA A 45 -11.04 -5.48 -6.83
N ASN A 46 -11.67 -5.42 -8.01
CA ASN A 46 -11.34 -6.31 -9.11
C ASN A 46 -9.98 -5.90 -9.73
N GLU A 47 -9.43 -6.73 -10.63
CA GLU A 47 -8.13 -6.47 -11.26
C GLU A 47 -8.05 -5.14 -12.02
N LYS A 48 -9.18 -4.63 -12.53
CA LYS A 48 -9.20 -3.36 -13.25
C LYS A 48 -9.06 -2.18 -12.28
N LEU A 49 -9.85 -2.20 -11.20
CA LEU A 49 -9.81 -1.16 -10.18
C LEU A 49 -8.49 -1.18 -9.40
N ALA A 50 -7.95 -2.37 -9.10
CA ALA A 50 -6.65 -2.48 -8.43
C ALA A 50 -5.54 -1.78 -9.22
N ARG A 51 -5.49 -2.00 -10.55
CA ARG A 51 -4.52 -1.35 -11.44
C ARG A 51 -4.67 0.17 -11.48
N GLU A 52 -5.91 0.66 -11.46
CA GLU A 52 -6.17 2.11 -11.48
C GLU A 52 -5.72 2.79 -10.18
N ILE A 53 -5.99 2.19 -9.01
CA ILE A 53 -5.52 2.72 -7.71
C ILE A 53 -3.99 2.73 -7.66
N GLU A 54 -3.34 1.64 -8.07
CA GLU A 54 -1.87 1.55 -8.12
C GLU A 54 -1.28 2.62 -9.05
N ARG A 55 -1.88 2.84 -10.22
CA ARG A 55 -1.46 3.88 -11.16
C ARG A 55 -1.54 5.29 -10.57
N GLN A 56 -2.68 5.65 -9.98
CA GLN A 56 -2.87 6.97 -9.36
C GLN A 56 -1.86 7.24 -8.24
N TYR A 57 -1.50 6.20 -7.48
CA TYR A 57 -0.50 6.30 -6.42
C TYR A 57 0.92 6.53 -6.97
N LEU A 58 1.29 5.87 -8.08
CA LEU A 58 2.59 6.07 -8.71
C LEU A 58 2.70 7.47 -9.33
N GLU A 59 1.67 7.88 -10.09
CA GLU A 59 1.62 9.21 -10.72
C GLU A 59 1.73 10.34 -9.70
N SER A 60 1.21 10.15 -8.47
CA SER A 60 1.30 11.14 -7.40
C SER A 60 2.60 11.11 -6.60
N LYS A 61 3.45 10.08 -6.76
CA LYS A 61 4.73 9.96 -6.06
C LYS A 61 5.87 10.65 -6.81
N ASP A 62 5.74 10.82 -8.13
CA ASP A 62 6.78 11.42 -8.97
C ASP A 62 6.91 12.95 -8.81
N ASP A 63 5.99 13.60 -8.07
CA ASP A 63 5.99 15.05 -7.83
C ASP A 63 6.75 15.49 -6.56
N GLY A 64 7.34 14.58 -5.77
CA GLY A 64 8.16 14.97 -4.63
C GLY A 64 8.92 13.82 -3.94
N ASP A 65 10.22 13.72 -4.23
CA ASP A 65 11.33 13.20 -3.39
C ASP A 65 12.61 13.05 -4.29
N GLU A 66 13.43 14.10 -4.51
CA GLU A 66 14.76 14.18 -3.85
C GLU A 66 14.53 14.01 -2.33
N ASP A 67 14.95 12.94 -1.62
CA ASP A 67 16.31 12.50 -1.27
C ASP A 67 16.35 11.06 -0.68
N SER A 68 17.56 10.48 -0.61
CA SER A 68 18.03 9.41 0.30
C SER A 68 18.14 7.95 -0.20
N GLU A 69 18.77 7.77 -1.37
CA GLU A 69 19.74 6.67 -1.49
C GLU A 69 20.99 7.00 -0.66
N ALA A 70 21.05 6.58 0.60
CA ALA A 70 22.33 6.49 1.30
C ALA A 70 23.14 5.34 0.70
N LYS A 71 23.92 5.63 -0.34
CA LYS A 71 25.11 4.85 -0.69
C LYS A 71 26.17 5.19 0.35
N ASP A 72 26.54 4.24 1.22
CA ASP A 72 27.87 4.25 1.82
C ASP A 72 28.56 2.95 1.44
N ASP A 73 29.36 3.07 0.39
CA ASP A 73 30.40 2.16 -0.04
C ASP A 73 31.44 2.00 1.09
N ASN A 74 31.20 1.12 2.07
CA ASN A 74 32.25 0.75 3.01
C ASN A 74 33.24 -0.23 2.34
N GLN A 75 34.03 0.29 1.40
CA GLN A 75 35.19 -0.39 0.86
C GLN A 75 36.38 -0.17 1.82
N PRO A 76 37.04 -1.23 2.33
CA PRO A 76 38.16 -1.06 3.25
C PRO A 76 39.35 -0.43 2.52
N ARG A 77 39.84 0.72 3.03
CA ARG A 77 41.12 1.29 2.59
C ARG A 77 42.28 0.43 3.12
N ARG A 78 43.23 0.12 2.23
CA ARG A 78 44.47 -0.65 2.46
C ARG A 78 45.31 -0.13 3.62
#